data_AF-A0A4R5XHK6-F1
#
_entry.id   AF-A0A4R5XHK6-F1
#
_cell.length_a   1.000
_cell.length_b   1.000
_cell.length_c   1.000
_cell.angle_alpha   90.00
_cell.angle_beta   90.00
_cell.angle_gamma   90.00
#
_symmetry.space_group_name_H-M   'P 1'
#
loop_
_entity.id
_entity.type
_entity.pdbx_description
1 polymer ?
#
loop_
_entity_poly.entity_id
_entity_poly.type
_entity_poly.pdbx_seq_one_letter_code
_entity_poly.pdbx_strand_id
1 'polypeptide(L)'
;MSLDSLPLELVTLICLSLDRKSLFTARFINRMFYRLFSHHKILEYHLELYRAGMDDGPPNRTLSVASRLDRLKKYQAGWSKLALTSPKDVPTFGDILNVTGSLLSQGTTYGPEEFWKLSNSLGDPHDFEVLMEHTIASYAVDPSQDLLVVTENFTSPSNIAVLMQSHWARLYECENISLQTFGSNRHQTSESKKFRWSNVQTKHYDGDNGGGDECDDEVTSSDLELADRGKKITGVEIDTSPVQAHVPAEHHLSPAVPFQLSWDNRLFVLSFGRELDNTNMSLPDCYIGGSVPWMNWGPRGSRMLILDDEIDTDCVYGSRFGQIVYKQDAHEALPHVEVLDFNMSAPRSGLLCSHDSAMDVDTVLATEVVIEPTTISVEELGLFTSDVVTYLPYRRNITNHQLNIERLMLGEEHIVAINGYGSLVYYALIPST
;
A
#
# COMPACT_ATOMS: atom_id res chain seq x y z
N MET A 1 -13.42 -43.13 15.45
CA MET A 1 -12.26 -42.84 16.33
C MET A 1 -12.46 -41.44 16.89
N SER A 2 -12.39 -41.23 18.20
CA SER A 2 -12.57 -39.89 18.78
C SER A 2 -11.29 -39.07 18.61
N LEU A 3 -11.41 -37.77 18.34
CA LEU A 3 -10.25 -36.87 18.25
C LEU A 3 -9.46 -36.84 19.56
N ASP A 4 -10.14 -37.01 20.71
CA ASP A 4 -9.53 -37.03 22.05
C ASP A 4 -8.60 -38.23 22.28
N SER A 5 -8.64 -39.24 21.41
CA SER A 5 -7.76 -40.41 21.48
C SER A 5 -6.45 -40.24 20.70
N LEU A 6 -6.31 -39.15 19.93
CA LEU A 6 -5.11 -38.86 19.16
C LEU A 6 -4.05 -38.16 20.03
N PRO A 7 -2.76 -38.43 19.81
CA PRO A 7 -1.67 -37.61 20.35
C PRO A 7 -1.84 -36.13 20.01
N LEU A 8 -1.43 -35.26 20.92
CA LEU A 8 -1.61 -33.81 20.80
C LEU A 8 -0.95 -33.26 19.53
N GLU A 9 0.18 -33.80 19.14
CA GLU A 9 0.94 -33.42 17.95
C GLU A 9 0.14 -33.66 16.67
N LEU A 10 -0.60 -34.77 16.59
CA LEU A 10 -1.45 -35.06 15.44
C LEU A 10 -2.66 -34.12 15.39
N VAL A 11 -3.26 -33.82 16.54
CA VAL A 11 -4.35 -32.85 16.62
C VAL A 11 -3.89 -31.46 16.20
N THR A 12 -2.69 -31.04 16.63
CA THR A 12 -2.07 -29.79 16.19
C THR A 12 -1.87 -29.76 14.68
N LEU A 13 -1.32 -30.83 14.07
CA LEU A 13 -1.12 -30.91 12.63
C LEU A 13 -2.43 -30.87 11.84
N ILE A 14 -3.47 -31.54 12.34
CA ILE A 14 -4.82 -31.46 11.77
C ILE A 14 -5.32 -30.01 11.83
N CYS A 15 -5.17 -29.34 12.96
CA CYS A 15 -5.58 -27.94 13.10
C CYS A 15 -4.82 -27.02 12.14
N LEU A 16 -3.50 -27.18 12.02
CA LEU A 16 -2.67 -26.40 11.09
C LEU A 16 -3.00 -26.63 9.61
N SER A 17 -3.71 -27.71 9.30
CA SER A 17 -4.18 -28.00 7.93
C SER A 17 -5.56 -27.38 7.63
N LEU A 18 -6.22 -26.76 8.62
CA LEU A 18 -7.49 -26.06 8.43
C LEU A 18 -7.27 -24.69 7.79
N ASP A 19 -8.25 -24.23 7.01
CA ASP A 19 -8.29 -22.83 6.58
C ASP A 19 -8.41 -21.88 7.79
N ARG A 20 -8.09 -20.60 7.61
CA ARG A 20 -8.04 -19.63 8.72
C ARG A 20 -9.37 -19.48 9.47
N LYS A 21 -10.50 -19.53 8.76
CA LYS A 21 -11.84 -19.39 9.34
C LYS A 21 -12.19 -20.63 10.16
N SER A 22 -11.88 -21.82 9.62
CA SER A 22 -12.05 -23.09 10.30
C SER A 22 -11.16 -23.20 11.54
N LEU A 23 -9.89 -22.77 11.45
CA LEU A 23 -8.95 -22.72 12.57
C LEU A 23 -9.48 -21.81 13.70
N PHE A 24 -9.94 -20.61 13.35
CA PHE A 24 -10.53 -19.68 14.32
C PHE A 24 -11.78 -20.26 14.99
N THR A 25 -12.66 -20.89 14.20
CA THR A 25 -13.89 -21.52 14.69
C THR A 25 -13.59 -22.72 15.59
N ALA A 26 -12.55 -23.50 15.28
CA ALA A 26 -12.17 -24.70 16.02
C ALA A 26 -11.92 -24.42 17.50
N ARG A 27 -11.35 -23.25 17.83
CA ARG A 27 -11.12 -22.81 19.22
C ARG A 27 -12.40 -22.78 20.08
N PHE A 28 -13.57 -22.61 19.47
CA PHE A 28 -14.86 -22.49 20.15
C PHE A 28 -15.67 -23.78 20.20
N ILE A 29 -15.18 -24.89 19.61
CA ILE A 29 -15.94 -26.14 19.54
C ILE A 29 -16.10 -26.78 20.92
N ASN A 30 -15.00 -26.96 21.67
CA ASN A 30 -15.03 -27.57 23.01
C ASN A 30 -13.82 -27.12 23.87
N ARG A 31 -13.81 -27.55 25.15
CA ARG A 31 -12.73 -27.20 26.10
C ARG A 31 -11.36 -27.76 25.72
N MET A 32 -11.30 -28.88 25.01
CA MET A 32 -10.05 -29.51 24.56
C MET A 32 -9.38 -28.65 23.49
N PHE A 33 -10.12 -28.21 22.47
CA PHE A 33 -9.64 -27.24 21.48
C PHE A 33 -9.25 -25.92 22.13
N TYR A 34 -10.10 -25.36 23.00
CA TYR A 34 -9.76 -24.12 23.69
C TYR A 34 -8.40 -24.21 24.40
N ARG A 35 -8.17 -25.28 25.18
CA ARG A 35 -6.88 -25.52 25.85
C ARG A 35 -5.72 -25.72 24.86
N LEU A 36 -5.96 -26.47 23.78
CA LEU A 36 -4.96 -26.69 22.73
C LEU A 36 -4.48 -25.35 22.15
N PHE A 37 -5.40 -24.46 21.77
CA PHE A 37 -5.07 -23.13 21.25
C PHE A 37 -4.44 -22.20 22.30
N SER A 38 -4.80 -22.36 23.58
CA SER A 38 -4.21 -21.56 24.67
C SER A 38 -2.78 -21.97 25.05
N HIS A 39 -2.40 -23.23 24.86
CA HIS A 39 -1.10 -23.74 25.29
C HIS A 39 -0.11 -23.99 24.16
N HIS A 40 -0.59 -24.18 22.92
CA HIS A 40 0.29 -24.51 21.80
C HIS A 40 0.66 -23.27 20.99
N LYS A 41 1.92 -22.81 21.16
CA LYS A 41 2.40 -21.54 20.58
C LYS A 41 2.28 -21.44 19.05
N ILE A 42 2.42 -22.55 18.32
CA ILE A 42 2.23 -22.54 16.86
C ILE A 42 0.79 -22.20 16.46
N LEU A 43 -0.21 -22.75 17.17
CA LEU A 43 -1.61 -22.50 16.87
C LEU A 43 -2.01 -21.09 17.31
N GLU A 44 -1.50 -20.64 18.46
CA GLU A 44 -1.62 -19.24 18.88
C GLU A 44 -1.03 -18.30 17.83
N TYR A 45 0.15 -18.62 17.30
CA TYR A 45 0.81 -17.83 16.26
C TYR A 45 0.01 -17.73 14.96
N HIS A 46 -0.49 -18.85 14.43
CA HIS A 46 -1.33 -18.82 13.22
C HIS A 46 -2.66 -18.09 13.44
N LEU A 47 -3.26 -18.19 14.65
CA LEU A 47 -4.44 -17.40 14.99
C LEU A 47 -4.14 -15.90 15.04
N GLU A 48 -3.01 -15.50 15.63
CA GLU A 48 -2.61 -14.10 15.68
C GLU A 48 -2.27 -13.55 14.29
N LEU A 49 -1.64 -14.35 13.41
CA LEU A 49 -1.42 -13.98 12.01
C LEU A 49 -2.75 -13.70 11.30
N TYR A 50 -3.73 -14.60 11.46
CA TYR A 50 -5.06 -14.40 10.89
C TYR A 50 -5.74 -13.13 11.43
N ARG A 51 -5.65 -12.87 12.74
CA ARG A 51 -6.16 -11.64 13.37
C ARG A 51 -5.47 -10.39 12.84
N ALA A 52 -4.17 -10.46 12.58
CA ALA A 52 -3.38 -9.38 12.00
C ALA A 52 -3.65 -9.19 10.50
N GLY A 53 -4.38 -10.10 9.87
CA GLY A 53 -4.54 -10.12 8.43
C GLY A 53 -3.26 -10.47 7.68
N MET A 54 -2.37 -11.23 8.31
CA MET A 54 -1.03 -11.54 7.85
C MET A 54 -0.86 -13.02 7.54
N ASP A 55 0.14 -13.30 6.71
CA ASP A 55 0.63 -14.62 6.37
C ASP A 55 1.95 -14.92 7.05
N ASP A 56 2.20 -16.21 7.28
CA ASP A 56 3.48 -16.66 7.80
C ASP A 56 4.58 -16.35 6.77
N GLY A 57 5.60 -15.62 7.18
CA GLY A 57 6.75 -15.34 6.32
C GLY A 57 7.61 -16.59 6.11
N PRO A 58 8.60 -16.52 5.21
CA PRO A 58 9.58 -17.59 5.00
C PRO A 58 10.19 -18.04 6.33
N PRO A 59 10.57 -19.32 6.46
CA PRO A 59 11.16 -19.84 7.67
C PRO A 59 12.52 -19.16 7.94
N ASN A 60 12.51 -18.13 8.79
CA ASN A 60 13.74 -17.51 9.28
C ASN A 60 14.36 -18.47 10.29
N ARG A 61 15.49 -19.10 9.91
CA ARG A 61 16.18 -20.11 10.73
C ARG A 61 16.59 -19.61 12.11
N THR A 62 16.60 -18.29 12.34
CA THR A 62 17.02 -17.70 13.62
C THR A 62 15.88 -17.49 14.62
N LEU A 63 14.62 -17.35 14.17
CA LEU A 63 13.51 -16.98 15.04
C LEU A 63 12.63 -18.18 15.39
N SER A 64 12.50 -18.46 16.69
CA SER A 64 11.53 -19.43 17.19
C SER A 64 10.09 -18.95 16.95
N VAL A 65 9.13 -19.86 16.87
CA VAL A 65 7.69 -19.54 16.78
C VAL A 65 7.25 -18.60 17.91
N ALA A 66 7.78 -18.79 19.13
CA ALA A 66 7.48 -17.93 20.26
C ALA A 66 7.99 -16.49 20.04
N SER A 67 9.20 -16.35 19.48
CA SER A 67 9.78 -15.04 19.13
C SER A 67 8.99 -14.35 18.00
N ARG A 68 8.56 -15.11 16.98
CA ARG A 68 7.71 -14.59 15.90
C ARG A 68 6.37 -14.09 16.43
N LEU A 69 5.75 -14.85 17.33
CA LEU A 69 4.50 -14.48 18.00
C LEU A 69 4.66 -13.22 18.87
N ASP A 70 5.73 -13.14 19.66
CA ASP A 70 6.02 -11.95 20.47
C ASP A 70 6.17 -10.70 19.59
N ARG A 71 6.94 -10.83 18.49
CA ARG A 71 7.11 -9.75 17.53
C ARG A 71 5.79 -9.34 16.87
N LEU A 72 4.97 -10.29 16.46
CA LEU A 72 3.65 -10.01 15.88
C LEU A 72 2.73 -9.26 16.85
N LYS A 73 2.74 -9.64 18.13
CA LYS A 73 1.96 -8.93 19.16
C LYS A 73 2.48 -7.51 19.40
N LYS A 74 3.80 -7.31 19.43
CA LYS A 74 4.42 -5.99 19.53
C LYS A 74 4.07 -5.12 18.33
N TYR A 75 4.11 -5.68 17.13
CA TYR A 75 3.70 -5.03 15.89
C TYR A 75 2.25 -4.55 15.95
N GLN A 76 1.32 -5.46 16.29
CA GLN A 76 -0.09 -5.10 16.43
C GLN A 76 -0.31 -4.04 17.51
N ALA A 77 0.40 -4.15 18.64
CA ALA A 77 0.31 -3.19 19.73
C ALA A 77 0.77 -1.79 19.28
N GLY A 78 1.89 -1.71 18.56
CA GLY A 78 2.43 -0.45 18.02
C GLY A 78 1.42 0.29 17.14
N TRP A 79 0.83 -0.41 16.16
CA TRP A 79 -0.21 0.15 15.29
C TRP A 79 -1.50 0.50 16.01
N SER A 80 -1.93 -0.31 16.99
CA SER A 80 -3.17 -0.04 17.74
C SER A 80 -3.07 1.16 18.67
N LYS A 81 -1.89 1.40 19.26
CA LYS A 81 -1.68 2.46 20.24
C LYS A 81 -1.12 3.73 19.61
N LEU A 82 -0.55 3.62 18.41
CA LEU A 82 0.27 4.66 17.78
C LEU A 82 1.27 5.26 18.77
N ALA A 83 1.93 4.39 19.54
CA ALA A 83 2.91 4.76 20.55
C ALA A 83 4.24 5.10 19.88
N LEU A 84 4.28 6.30 19.26
CA LEU A 84 5.43 6.77 18.48
C LEU A 84 6.67 6.89 19.36
N THR A 85 7.81 6.42 18.87
CA THR A 85 9.12 6.76 19.47
C THR A 85 9.43 8.24 19.27
N SER A 86 10.53 8.72 19.88
CA SER A 86 11.10 10.01 19.48
C SER A 86 11.37 10.03 17.96
N PRO A 87 11.13 11.17 17.29
CA PRO A 87 11.43 11.30 15.87
C PRO A 87 12.93 11.09 15.64
N LYS A 88 13.25 10.44 14.53
CA LYS A 88 14.62 10.34 14.02
C LYS A 88 14.68 11.11 12.70
N ASP A 89 15.63 12.02 12.60
CA ASP A 89 15.86 12.78 11.38
C ASP A 89 16.44 11.88 10.31
N VAL A 90 15.94 12.03 9.08
CA VAL A 90 16.55 11.48 7.87
C VAL A 90 17.05 12.67 7.06
N PRO A 91 18.28 12.63 6.55
CA PRO A 91 18.73 13.64 5.60
C PRO A 91 17.75 13.69 4.41
N THR A 92 17.19 14.87 4.12
CA THR A 92 16.28 15.03 2.99
C THR A 92 17.08 15.19 1.70
N PHE A 93 16.83 14.33 0.72
CA PHE A 93 17.46 14.36 -0.59
C PHE A 93 16.42 14.41 -1.71
N GLY A 94 16.23 15.59 -2.30
CA GLY A 94 15.35 15.77 -3.44
C GLY A 94 13.88 16.02 -3.12
N ASP A 95 13.05 15.92 -4.15
CA ASP A 95 11.63 16.32 -4.16
C ASP A 95 10.67 15.13 -4.28
N ILE A 96 11.19 13.95 -4.64
CA ILE A 96 10.43 12.70 -4.74
C ILE A 96 10.74 11.88 -3.50
N LEU A 97 9.69 11.50 -2.77
CA LEU A 97 9.77 10.64 -1.60
C LEU A 97 8.81 9.49 -1.81
N ASN A 98 9.24 8.28 -1.47
CA ASN A 98 8.36 7.11 -1.42
C ASN A 98 8.79 6.19 -0.29
N VAL A 99 7.81 5.64 0.43
CA VAL A 99 8.02 4.64 1.47
C VAL A 99 7.36 3.34 1.07
N THR A 100 8.16 2.29 0.97
CA THR A 100 7.69 0.93 0.77
C THR A 100 8.20 0.01 1.87
N GLY A 101 7.30 -0.40 2.76
CA GLY A 101 7.66 -1.29 3.87
C GLY A 101 8.67 -0.64 4.81
N SER A 102 9.89 -1.19 4.91
CA SER A 102 10.98 -0.59 5.66
C SER A 102 11.96 0.22 4.81
N LEU A 103 11.66 0.41 3.52
CA LEU A 103 12.51 1.14 2.59
C LEU A 103 11.93 2.53 2.36
N LEU A 104 12.67 3.55 2.79
CA LEU A 104 12.44 4.91 2.35
C LEU A 104 13.32 5.12 1.12
N SER A 105 12.80 5.86 0.16
CA SER A 105 13.50 6.19 -1.06
C SER A 105 13.29 7.65 -1.35
N GLN A 106 14.37 8.32 -1.71
CA GLN A 106 14.42 9.75 -1.93
C GLN A 106 15.10 9.99 -3.28
N GLY A 107 14.52 10.84 -4.10
CA GLY A 107 14.99 11.09 -5.44
C GLY A 107 14.80 12.54 -5.84
N THR A 108 15.55 12.95 -6.85
CA THR A 108 15.22 14.17 -7.60
C THR A 108 14.70 13.78 -8.96
N THR A 109 13.81 14.60 -9.53
CA THR A 109 13.32 14.39 -10.91
C THR A 109 14.45 14.14 -11.93
N TYR A 110 15.65 14.70 -11.72
CA TYR A 110 16.78 14.64 -12.67
C TYR A 110 18.09 14.06 -12.10
N GLY A 111 18.06 13.39 -10.95
CA GLY A 111 19.28 12.97 -10.26
C GLY A 111 19.22 11.54 -9.72
N PRO A 112 20.27 11.11 -9.01
CA PRO A 112 20.31 9.77 -8.44
C PRO A 112 19.19 9.59 -7.41
N GLU A 113 18.75 8.34 -7.26
CA GLU A 113 17.86 7.94 -6.18
C GLU A 113 18.66 7.30 -5.05
N GLU A 114 18.37 7.75 -3.84
CA GLU A 114 18.94 7.23 -2.61
C GLU A 114 17.92 6.38 -1.87
N PHE A 115 18.34 5.19 -1.47
CA PHE A 115 17.50 4.25 -0.73
C PHE A 115 18.01 4.12 0.70
N TRP A 116 17.09 4.33 1.63
CA TRP A 116 17.30 4.38 3.07
C TRP A 116 16.54 3.23 3.71
N LYS A 117 17.25 2.28 4.31
CA LYS A 117 16.59 1.24 5.10
C LYS A 117 16.23 1.79 6.49
N LEU A 118 14.95 2.01 6.74
CA LEU A 118 14.42 2.42 8.03
C LEU A 118 14.58 1.27 9.04
N SER A 119 15.33 1.53 10.10
CA SER A 119 15.59 0.55 11.16
C SER A 119 15.07 1.02 12.51
N ASN A 120 14.48 0.08 13.25
CA ASN A 120 14.17 0.27 14.66
C ASN A 120 15.44 0.29 15.52
N SER A 121 16.51 -0.40 15.12
CA SER A 121 17.77 -0.39 15.87
C SER A 121 18.42 1.00 15.84
N LEU A 122 19.17 1.33 16.89
CA LEU A 122 19.99 2.55 16.98
C LEU A 122 21.14 2.62 15.96
N GLY A 123 21.22 1.65 15.04
CA GLY A 123 22.22 1.69 13.97
C GLY A 123 21.89 2.80 12.99
N ASP A 124 22.94 3.42 12.46
CA ASP A 124 22.80 4.38 11.38
C ASP A 124 22.01 3.72 10.23
N PRO A 125 21.13 4.48 9.56
CA PRO A 125 20.50 4.01 8.32
C PRO A 125 21.57 3.41 7.41
N HIS A 126 21.28 2.24 6.86
CA HIS A 126 22.15 1.69 5.82
C HIS A 126 21.67 2.25 4.49
N ASP A 127 22.53 3.09 3.93
CA ASP A 127 22.29 3.79 2.69
C ASP A 127 22.86 2.93 1.56
N PHE A 128 22.07 2.77 0.50
CA PHE A 128 22.61 2.35 -0.78
C PHE A 128 22.05 3.26 -1.87
N GLU A 129 22.94 3.66 -2.76
CA GLU A 129 22.60 4.51 -3.90
C GLU A 129 22.32 3.63 -5.11
N VAL A 130 21.22 3.91 -5.81
CA VAL A 130 20.97 3.32 -7.13
C VAL A 130 21.07 4.44 -8.15
N LEU A 131 22.16 4.44 -8.90
CA LEU A 131 22.37 5.36 -10.00
C LEU A 131 21.52 4.92 -11.19
N MET A 132 20.46 5.67 -11.47
CA MET A 132 19.65 5.51 -12.67
C MET A 132 20.00 6.58 -13.70
N GLU A 133 20.19 6.16 -14.96
CA GLU A 133 20.57 7.06 -16.07
C GLU A 133 19.36 7.81 -16.67
N HIS A 134 18.14 7.53 -16.19
CA HIS A 134 16.89 8.01 -16.77
C HIS A 134 16.06 8.86 -15.80
N THR A 135 15.26 9.77 -16.34
CA THR A 135 14.32 10.61 -15.60
C THR A 135 13.12 9.76 -15.19
N ILE A 136 13.02 9.50 -13.89
CA ILE A 136 11.96 8.69 -13.33
C ILE A 136 10.76 9.57 -13.03
N ALA A 137 9.60 9.17 -13.55
CA ALA A 137 8.34 9.83 -13.30
C ALA A 137 7.77 9.42 -11.94
N SER A 138 7.82 8.10 -11.69
CA SER A 138 7.42 7.47 -10.45
C SER A 138 7.98 6.05 -10.41
N TYR A 139 8.06 5.47 -9.23
CA TYR A 139 8.39 4.06 -9.07
C TYR A 139 7.59 3.47 -7.92
N ALA A 140 7.46 2.15 -7.92
CA ALA A 140 6.85 1.37 -6.85
C ALA A 140 7.76 0.19 -6.53
N VAL A 141 7.89 -0.13 -5.25
CA VAL A 141 8.66 -1.28 -4.79
C VAL A 141 7.68 -2.31 -4.21
N ASP A 142 7.89 -3.60 -4.51
CA ASP A 142 7.25 -4.72 -3.80
C ASP A 142 8.35 -5.65 -3.27
N PRO A 143 8.77 -5.47 -2.01
CA PRO A 143 9.81 -6.29 -1.40
C PRO A 143 9.40 -7.77 -1.29
N SER A 144 8.10 -8.08 -1.26
CA SER A 144 7.62 -9.46 -1.16
C SER A 144 7.88 -10.26 -2.43
N GLN A 145 7.98 -9.56 -3.56
CA GLN A 145 8.25 -10.14 -4.88
C GLN A 145 9.68 -9.86 -5.36
N ASP A 146 10.50 -9.19 -4.54
CA ASP A 146 11.80 -8.66 -4.95
C ASP A 146 11.66 -7.85 -6.25
N LEU A 147 10.74 -6.88 -6.25
CA LEU A 147 10.33 -6.16 -7.45
C LEU A 147 10.47 -4.65 -7.27
N LEU A 148 11.14 -4.01 -8.23
CA LEU A 148 11.11 -2.56 -8.46
C LEU A 148 10.44 -2.31 -9.81
N VAL A 149 9.35 -1.55 -9.80
CA VAL A 149 8.67 -1.04 -11.00
C VAL A 149 9.01 0.43 -11.14
N VAL A 150 9.67 0.79 -12.24
CA VAL A 150 10.00 2.19 -12.54
C VAL A 150 9.18 2.63 -13.75
N THR A 151 8.62 3.82 -13.68
CA THR A 151 7.96 4.50 -14.79
C THR A 151 8.79 5.70 -15.21
N GLU A 152 9.04 5.81 -16.51
CA GLU A 152 9.79 6.92 -17.10
C GLU A 152 8.85 7.84 -17.88
N ASN A 153 9.07 9.15 -17.76
CA ASN A 153 8.34 10.14 -18.56
C ASN A 153 9.07 10.34 -19.89
N PHE A 154 8.51 9.81 -20.99
CA PHE A 154 9.01 10.14 -22.32
C PHE A 154 8.32 11.39 -22.84
N THR A 155 9.06 12.48 -22.95
CA THR A 155 8.63 13.61 -23.78
C THR A 155 9.10 13.35 -25.21
N SER A 156 8.21 12.86 -26.08
CA SER A 156 8.51 12.82 -27.51
C SER A 156 8.52 14.25 -28.06
N PRO A 157 9.59 14.70 -28.74
CA PRO A 157 9.71 16.07 -29.22
C PRO A 157 8.73 16.44 -30.36
N SER A 158 7.82 15.54 -30.77
CA SER A 158 6.99 15.77 -31.98
C SER A 158 5.48 15.54 -31.86
N ASN A 159 4.92 15.15 -30.71
CA ASN A 159 3.49 15.23 -30.38
C ASN A 159 3.33 14.91 -28.88
N ILE A 160 2.46 15.62 -28.14
CA ILE A 160 2.22 15.39 -26.71
C ILE A 160 1.44 14.08 -26.55
N ALA A 161 2.15 12.96 -26.62
CA ALA A 161 1.73 11.67 -26.11
C ALA A 161 2.71 11.31 -24.99
N VAL A 162 2.21 11.21 -23.76
CA VAL A 162 2.98 10.66 -22.64
C VAL A 162 3.03 9.16 -22.86
N LEU A 163 4.18 8.63 -23.29
CA LEU A 163 4.42 7.19 -23.31
C LEU A 163 4.95 6.82 -21.93
N MET A 164 4.29 5.90 -21.24
CA MET A 164 4.80 5.32 -19.99
C MET A 164 5.47 4.00 -20.33
N GLN A 165 6.77 3.87 -20.02
CA GLN A 165 7.49 2.60 -20.14
C GLN A 165 7.75 2.07 -18.73
N SER A 166 7.34 0.83 -18.48
CA SER A 166 7.56 0.16 -17.19
C SER A 166 8.74 -0.79 -17.26
N HIS A 167 9.69 -0.60 -16.34
CA HIS A 167 10.86 -1.46 -16.18
C HIS A 167 10.71 -2.32 -14.92
N TRP A 168 11.23 -3.56 -14.95
CA TRP A 168 11.11 -4.54 -13.87
C TRP A 168 12.51 -5.05 -13.49
N ALA A 169 12.92 -4.83 -12.24
CA ALA A 169 14.19 -5.35 -11.70
C ALA A 169 14.02 -6.01 -10.33
N ARG A 170 15.01 -6.85 -10.00
CA ARG A 170 15.18 -7.42 -8.66
C ARG A 170 16.00 -6.48 -7.79
N LEU A 171 15.49 -6.16 -6.59
CA LEU A 171 16.12 -5.21 -5.66
C LEU A 171 17.53 -5.65 -5.26
N TYR A 172 17.75 -6.95 -5.02
CA TYR A 172 19.07 -7.47 -4.63
C TYR A 172 20.07 -7.53 -5.79
N GLU A 173 19.60 -7.45 -7.03
CA GLU A 173 20.50 -7.32 -8.18
C GLU A 173 20.98 -5.87 -8.36
N CYS A 174 20.29 -4.89 -7.73
CA CYS A 174 20.60 -3.46 -7.82
C CYS A 174 21.83 -3.00 -7.03
N GLU A 175 22.32 -3.78 -6.05
CA GLU A 175 23.50 -3.42 -5.22
C GLU A 175 24.80 -3.19 -6.03
N ASN A 176 24.84 -3.46 -7.34
CA ASN A 176 25.99 -3.22 -8.22
C ASN A 176 25.63 -2.72 -9.64
N ILE A 177 24.48 -2.06 -9.84
CA ILE A 177 24.05 -1.63 -11.19
C ILE A 177 24.60 -0.24 -11.52
N SER A 178 25.41 -0.19 -12.57
CA SER A 178 25.53 0.99 -13.45
C SER A 178 24.77 0.62 -14.72
N LEU A 179 23.68 1.33 -15.01
CA LEU A 179 23.02 1.24 -16.31
C LEU A 179 23.98 1.81 -17.36
N GLN A 180 24.12 1.14 -18.50
CA GLN A 180 24.78 1.68 -19.69
C GLN A 180 23.98 1.24 -20.91
N THR A 181 23.66 2.18 -21.79
CA THR A 181 22.88 1.91 -23.00
C THR A 181 23.63 1.06 -24.04
N PHE A 182 22.88 0.22 -24.76
CA PHE A 182 23.31 -0.37 -26.03
C PHE A 182 23.18 0.68 -27.14
N GLY A 183 24.24 1.46 -27.37
CA GLY A 183 24.28 2.49 -28.40
C GLY A 183 25.69 2.91 -28.82
N SER A 184 26.20 2.31 -29.90
CA SER A 184 27.37 2.69 -30.71
C SER A 184 28.77 2.72 -30.05
N ASN A 185 29.49 1.61 -30.22
CA ASN A 185 30.95 1.46 -30.39
C ASN A 185 31.86 2.61 -29.86
N ARG A 186 32.37 2.45 -28.63
CA ARG A 186 33.74 2.85 -28.27
C ARG A 186 34.29 1.95 -27.17
N HIS A 187 35.55 1.55 -27.30
CA HIS A 187 36.25 0.69 -26.35
C HIS A 187 36.37 1.36 -24.98
N GLN A 188 35.81 0.72 -23.96
CA GLN A 188 36.18 0.95 -22.57
C GLN A 188 36.29 -0.41 -21.88
N THR A 189 37.44 -0.63 -21.24
CA THR A 189 37.77 -1.83 -20.47
C THR A 189 37.51 -1.59 -19.00
N SER A 190 36.34 -1.99 -18.53
CA SER A 190 36.09 -2.37 -17.13
C SER A 190 35.04 -3.49 -17.14
N GLU A 191 35.22 -4.50 -16.29
CA GLU A 191 34.30 -5.63 -16.15
C GLU A 191 33.01 -5.17 -15.47
N SER A 192 32.08 -4.59 -16.24
CA SER A 192 30.69 -4.39 -15.82
C SER A 192 29.86 -5.62 -16.21
N LYS A 193 29.15 -6.20 -15.24
CA LYS A 193 28.19 -7.28 -15.50
C LYS A 193 27.01 -6.69 -16.27
N LYS A 194 26.81 -7.14 -17.51
CA LYS A 194 25.66 -6.77 -18.35
C LYS A 194 24.46 -7.64 -17.99
N PHE A 195 23.33 -7.01 -17.67
CA PHE A 195 22.07 -7.70 -17.41
C PHE A 195 21.01 -7.34 -18.45
N ARG A 196 20.04 -8.24 -18.62
CA ARG A 196 19.04 -8.20 -19.69
C ARG A 196 17.67 -7.88 -19.09
N TRP A 197 17.18 -6.68 -19.38
CA TRP A 197 15.81 -6.26 -19.09
C TRP A 197 14.83 -6.89 -20.09
N SER A 198 13.59 -7.14 -19.64
CA SER A 198 12.46 -7.46 -20.49
C SER A 198 11.62 -6.20 -20.71
N ASN A 199 11.61 -5.69 -21.95
CA ASN A 199 10.77 -4.55 -22.32
C ASN A 199 9.34 -5.02 -22.62
N VAL A 200 8.34 -4.33 -22.07
CA VAL A 200 6.95 -4.43 -22.51
C VAL A 200 6.64 -3.16 -23.30
N GLN A 201 6.55 -3.28 -24.63
CA GLN A 201 6.13 -2.17 -25.49
C GLN A 201 4.61 -2.16 -25.61
N THR A 202 3.97 -1.06 -25.24
CA THR A 202 2.59 -0.76 -25.59
C THR A 202 2.51 -0.45 -27.09
N LYS A 203 1.54 -1.05 -27.80
CA LYS A 203 1.42 -0.90 -29.26
C LYS A 203 0.99 0.52 -29.61
N HIS A 204 1.78 1.18 -30.46
CA HIS A 204 1.39 2.39 -31.16
C HIS A 204 0.21 2.08 -32.11
N TYR A 205 -0.88 2.82 -31.99
CA TYR A 205 -1.91 2.86 -33.03
C TYR A 205 -1.53 3.99 -33.99
N ASP A 206 -0.96 3.63 -35.14
CA ASP A 206 -0.83 4.57 -36.24
C ASP A 206 -2.22 4.77 -36.83
N GLY A 207 -2.80 5.95 -36.59
CA GLY A 207 -4.02 6.38 -37.26
C GLY A 207 -3.75 6.49 -38.75
N ASP A 208 -4.21 5.50 -39.50
CA ASP A 208 -4.18 5.49 -40.96
C ASP A 208 -5.11 6.61 -41.47
N ASN A 209 -4.51 7.74 -41.85
CA ASN A 209 -5.20 8.83 -42.53
C ASN A 209 -5.53 8.41 -43.96
N GLY A 210 -6.65 7.71 -44.10
CA GLY A 210 -7.29 7.47 -45.40
C GLY A 210 -7.74 8.79 -46.02
N GLY A 211 -7.06 9.19 -47.08
CA GLY A 211 -7.43 10.32 -47.93
C GLY A 211 -8.62 10.03 -48.85
N GLY A 212 -9.35 11.09 -49.16
CA GLY A 212 -10.42 11.16 -50.16
C GLY A 212 -11.54 12.06 -49.65
N ASP A 213 -12.14 12.96 -50.41
CA ASP A 213 -11.97 13.42 -51.78
C ASP A 213 -12.70 14.78 -51.84
N GLU A 214 -12.33 15.65 -52.77
CA GLU A 214 -12.91 16.97 -52.99
C GLU A 214 -14.43 16.96 -53.20
N CYS A 215 -15.17 17.85 -52.52
CA CYS A 215 -16.43 18.42 -53.00
C CYS A 215 -16.59 19.83 -52.41
N ASP A 216 -16.58 20.82 -53.31
CA ASP A 216 -17.00 22.19 -53.07
C ASP A 216 -18.47 22.23 -52.64
N ASP A 217 -18.79 22.98 -51.59
CA ASP A 217 -20.08 23.66 -51.47
C ASP A 217 -19.96 24.85 -50.49
N GLU A 218 -20.32 26.03 -50.99
CA GLU A 218 -20.53 27.26 -50.23
C GLU A 218 -21.69 27.07 -49.24
N VAL A 219 -21.44 27.30 -47.94
CA VAL A 219 -22.52 27.55 -46.96
C VAL A 219 -22.20 28.76 -46.11
N THR A 220 -23.21 29.62 -46.04
CA THR A 220 -23.26 30.95 -45.45
C THR A 220 -23.16 30.98 -43.93
N SER A 221 -22.56 32.08 -43.45
CA SER A 221 -22.56 32.59 -42.08
C SER A 221 -23.96 32.74 -41.49
N SER A 222 -24.33 31.83 -40.58
CA SER A 222 -25.10 32.09 -39.35
C SER A 222 -25.45 30.75 -38.71
N ASP A 223 -24.81 30.41 -37.59
CA ASP A 223 -25.43 29.78 -36.40
C ASP A 223 -24.32 29.41 -35.39
N LEU A 224 -24.23 30.25 -34.37
CA LEU A 224 -23.53 30.01 -33.11
C LEU A 224 -24.48 29.19 -32.22
N GLU A 225 -24.37 27.87 -32.26
CA GLU A 225 -24.96 27.00 -31.23
C GLU A 225 -23.94 25.97 -30.74
N LEU A 226 -24.04 25.69 -29.44
CA LEU A 226 -23.11 24.94 -28.60
C LEU A 226 -22.70 23.60 -29.21
N ALA A 227 -21.46 23.53 -29.69
CA ALA A 227 -20.76 22.26 -29.84
C ALA A 227 -20.14 21.88 -28.49
N ASP A 228 -20.92 21.06 -27.76
CA ASP A 228 -20.52 20.30 -26.59
C ASP A 228 -19.18 19.59 -26.84
N ARG A 229 -18.11 20.11 -26.22
CA ARG A 229 -16.78 19.48 -26.22
C ARG A 229 -16.76 18.39 -25.16
N GLY A 230 -17.45 17.29 -25.43
CA GLY A 230 -17.25 16.03 -24.72
C GLY A 230 -15.85 15.49 -24.99
N LYS A 231 -14.85 15.96 -24.22
CA LYS A 231 -13.55 15.30 -24.13
C LYS A 231 -13.76 13.98 -23.41
N LYS A 232 -13.92 12.90 -24.18
CA LYS A 232 -13.90 11.53 -23.67
C LYS A 232 -12.45 11.20 -23.31
N ILE A 233 -12.14 11.09 -22.02
CA ILE A 233 -10.88 10.47 -21.60
C ILE A 233 -11.01 8.98 -21.91
N THR A 234 -10.10 8.48 -22.74
CA THR A 234 -9.90 7.05 -22.94
C THR A 234 -8.81 6.59 -21.98
N GLY A 235 -9.23 5.97 -20.87
CA GLY A 235 -8.40 5.08 -20.07
C GLY A 235 -7.64 5.74 -18.92
N VAL A 236 -7.94 5.30 -17.70
CA VAL A 236 -6.97 5.21 -16.61
C VAL A 236 -6.56 3.75 -16.58
N GLU A 237 -5.40 3.38 -17.11
CA GLU A 237 -4.94 1.99 -17.07
C GLU A 237 -4.62 1.60 -15.62
N ILE A 238 -5.56 0.92 -14.98
CA ILE A 238 -5.31 0.26 -13.70
C ILE A 238 -4.94 -1.18 -14.02
N ASP A 239 -3.65 -1.49 -14.05
CA ASP A 239 -3.21 -2.87 -14.10
C ASP A 239 -3.55 -3.55 -12.78
N THR A 240 -4.66 -4.28 -12.79
CA THR A 240 -5.11 -5.11 -11.67
C THR A 240 -4.73 -6.57 -11.86
N SER A 241 -3.86 -6.88 -12.84
CA SER A 241 -3.38 -8.24 -13.02
C SER A 241 -2.69 -8.69 -11.73
N PRO A 242 -3.12 -9.79 -11.09
CA PRO A 242 -2.20 -10.50 -10.23
C PRO A 242 -1.09 -10.98 -11.17
N VAL A 243 0.03 -10.24 -11.23
CA VAL A 243 1.26 -10.79 -11.75
C VAL A 243 1.57 -11.96 -10.81
N GLN A 244 1.14 -13.16 -11.21
CA GLN A 244 1.63 -14.40 -10.64
C GLN A 244 3.07 -14.55 -11.11
N ALA A 245 3.97 -13.71 -10.58
CA ALA A 245 5.37 -14.06 -10.52
C ALA A 245 5.41 -15.27 -9.58
N HIS A 246 5.60 -16.46 -10.16
CA HIS A 246 5.88 -17.65 -9.38
C HIS A 246 7.29 -17.45 -8.80
N VAL A 247 7.38 -16.77 -7.66
CA VAL A 247 8.64 -16.52 -6.97
C VAL A 247 9.05 -17.82 -6.26
N PRO A 248 10.23 -18.39 -6.56
CA PRO A 248 10.76 -19.50 -5.78
C PRO A 248 10.98 -19.03 -4.35
N ALA A 249 10.48 -19.78 -3.36
CA ALA A 249 10.47 -19.45 -1.94
C ALA A 249 11.87 -19.32 -1.26
N GLU A 250 12.96 -19.26 -2.03
CA GLU A 250 14.33 -19.40 -1.51
C GLU A 250 15.12 -18.10 -1.40
N HIS A 251 14.56 -16.92 -1.75
CA HIS A 251 15.30 -15.66 -1.65
C HIS A 251 14.78 -14.72 -0.55
N HIS A 252 15.73 -14.06 0.10
CA HIS A 252 15.66 -13.50 1.43
C HIS A 252 14.73 -12.28 1.52
N LEU A 253 13.51 -12.47 2.04
CA LEU A 253 12.69 -11.36 2.54
C LEU A 253 13.37 -10.67 3.73
N SER A 254 13.02 -9.41 3.97
CA SER A 254 13.55 -8.58 5.06
C SER A 254 13.66 -9.38 6.37
N PRO A 255 14.86 -9.56 6.96
CA PRO A 255 15.04 -10.34 8.18
C PRO A 255 14.37 -9.69 9.40
N ALA A 256 13.90 -8.45 9.25
CA ALA A 256 13.12 -7.76 10.25
C ALA A 256 11.82 -8.54 10.48
N VAL A 257 10.86 -8.50 9.58
CA VAL A 257 9.51 -8.96 9.91
C VAL A 257 9.27 -10.39 9.39
N PRO A 258 9.02 -11.38 10.27
CA PRO A 258 8.87 -12.77 9.87
C PRO A 258 7.45 -13.09 9.40
N PHE A 259 6.67 -12.10 8.97
CA PHE A 259 5.30 -12.23 8.49
C PHE A 259 5.06 -11.17 7.42
N GLN A 260 4.09 -11.41 6.54
CA GLN A 260 3.77 -10.51 5.44
C GLN A 260 2.27 -10.23 5.39
N LEU A 261 1.87 -9.15 4.73
CA LEU A 261 0.46 -8.86 4.52
C LEU A 261 -0.19 -9.94 3.67
N SER A 262 -1.36 -10.40 4.08
CA SER A 262 -2.09 -11.39 3.28
C SER A 262 -2.66 -10.74 2.03
N TRP A 263 -2.69 -11.51 0.93
CA TRP A 263 -3.32 -11.09 -0.32
C TRP A 263 -4.78 -10.65 -0.14
N ASP A 264 -5.51 -11.29 0.79
CA ASP A 264 -6.91 -10.97 1.08
C ASP A 264 -7.09 -9.66 1.88
N ASN A 265 -6.02 -9.03 2.37
CA ASN A 265 -6.06 -7.82 3.21
C ASN A 265 -5.30 -6.64 2.59
N ARG A 266 -5.32 -6.55 1.26
CA ARG A 266 -4.79 -5.40 0.53
C ARG A 266 -5.88 -4.34 0.38
N LEU A 267 -5.55 -3.10 0.71
CA LEU A 267 -6.40 -1.96 0.47
C LEU A 267 -6.08 -1.35 -0.89
N PHE A 268 -7.12 -1.06 -1.67
CA PHE A 268 -7.02 -0.25 -2.87
C PHE A 268 -7.60 1.13 -2.55
N VAL A 269 -6.80 2.17 -2.72
CA VAL A 269 -7.21 3.55 -2.49
C VAL A 269 -7.31 4.25 -3.83
N LEU A 270 -8.44 4.91 -4.06
CA LEU A 270 -8.69 5.77 -5.20
C LEU A 270 -8.88 7.18 -4.65
N SER A 271 -8.00 8.10 -5.05
CA SER A 271 -8.11 9.51 -4.74
C SER A 271 -8.65 10.26 -5.95
N PHE A 272 -9.54 11.21 -5.71
CA PHE A 272 -10.13 12.05 -6.74
C PHE A 272 -9.86 13.51 -6.39
N GLY A 273 -9.12 14.21 -7.26
CA GLY A 273 -8.91 15.65 -7.14
C GLY A 273 -10.17 16.43 -7.53
N ARG A 274 -10.38 17.59 -6.91
CA ARG A 274 -11.55 18.45 -7.16
C ARG A 274 -11.52 19.14 -8.54
N GLU A 275 -10.36 19.19 -9.20
CA GLU A 275 -10.20 19.79 -10.54
C GLU A 275 -10.65 18.89 -11.70
N LEU A 276 -11.37 17.81 -11.42
CA LEU A 276 -11.95 16.95 -12.45
C LEU A 276 -13.17 17.62 -13.10
N ASP A 277 -12.93 18.57 -13.99
CA ASP A 277 -13.95 19.08 -14.92
C ASP A 277 -14.41 17.93 -15.84
N ASN A 278 -15.65 17.45 -15.64
CA ASN A 278 -16.39 16.56 -16.53
C ASN A 278 -15.71 15.24 -16.94
N THR A 279 -14.99 14.57 -16.03
CA THR A 279 -14.50 13.22 -16.30
C THR A 279 -15.54 12.16 -15.95
N ASN A 280 -16.12 11.52 -16.98
CA ASN A 280 -16.87 10.29 -16.80
C ASN A 280 -15.93 9.18 -16.32
N MET A 281 -16.15 8.70 -15.09
CA MET A 281 -15.39 7.61 -14.52
C MET A 281 -15.93 6.28 -15.04
N SER A 282 -15.27 5.73 -16.05
CA SER A 282 -15.38 4.32 -16.41
C SER A 282 -14.08 3.64 -16.02
N LEU A 283 -14.14 2.66 -15.11
CA LEU A 283 -13.02 1.71 -14.96
C LEU A 283 -12.79 1.07 -16.34
N PRO A 284 -11.53 0.84 -16.76
CA PRO A 284 -11.25 0.38 -18.11
C PRO A 284 -11.98 -0.91 -18.45
N ASP A 285 -12.62 -0.94 -19.61
CA ASP A 285 -13.17 -2.16 -20.23
C ASP A 285 -12.07 -3.06 -20.86
N CYS A 286 -10.80 -2.88 -20.48
CA CYS A 286 -9.65 -3.55 -21.10
C CYS A 286 -8.83 -4.27 -20.01
N TYR A 287 -8.50 -5.57 -20.04
CA TYR A 287 -8.47 -6.61 -21.06
C TYR A 287 -8.81 -7.98 -20.41
N ILE A 288 -9.52 -8.87 -21.14
CA ILE A 288 -9.68 -10.32 -20.85
C ILE A 288 -10.21 -10.66 -19.44
N GLY A 289 -11.32 -10.05 -19.03
CA GLY A 289 -12.06 -10.43 -17.83
C GLY A 289 -13.23 -9.49 -17.67
N GLY A 290 -14.45 -10.01 -17.57
CA GLY A 290 -15.67 -9.18 -17.60
C GLY A 290 -15.64 -8.03 -16.59
N SER A 291 -16.17 -6.88 -16.98
CA SER A 291 -16.39 -5.76 -16.06
C SER A 291 -17.26 -6.23 -14.89
N VAL A 292 -16.86 -5.91 -13.66
CA VAL A 292 -17.65 -6.20 -12.47
C VAL A 292 -18.48 -4.95 -12.14
N PRO A 293 -19.82 -5.00 -12.26
CA PRO A 293 -20.67 -3.86 -11.94
C PRO A 293 -20.41 -3.34 -10.53
N TRP A 294 -20.35 -2.01 -10.35
CA TRP A 294 -20.15 -1.35 -9.06
C TRP A 294 -21.03 -1.94 -7.95
N MET A 295 -22.31 -2.20 -8.26
CA MET A 295 -23.28 -2.75 -7.31
C MET A 295 -22.89 -4.11 -6.70
N ASN A 296 -21.97 -4.84 -7.33
CA ASN A 296 -21.52 -6.15 -6.86
C ASN A 296 -20.35 -6.07 -5.86
N TRP A 297 -19.54 -5.01 -5.89
CA TRP A 297 -18.31 -4.93 -5.09
C TRP A 297 -18.16 -3.63 -4.30
N GLY A 298 -18.60 -2.49 -4.84
CA GLY A 298 -18.45 -1.18 -4.22
C GLY A 298 -19.18 -1.08 -2.89
N PRO A 299 -20.52 -1.15 -2.84
CA PRO A 299 -21.29 -0.84 -1.63
C PRO A 299 -20.91 -1.62 -0.37
N ARG A 300 -20.38 -2.85 -0.49
CA ARG A 300 -20.09 -3.77 0.64
C ARG A 300 -18.63 -4.16 0.79
N GLY A 301 -17.74 -3.54 0.04
CA GLY A 301 -16.31 -3.83 0.05
C GLY A 301 -15.43 -2.58 -0.07
N SER A 302 -16.03 -1.40 -0.12
CA SER A 302 -15.31 -0.13 -0.17
C SER A 302 -15.74 0.81 0.95
N ARG A 303 -14.88 1.79 1.21
CA ARG A 303 -15.16 2.94 2.06
C ARG A 303 -14.87 4.19 1.24
N MET A 304 -15.86 5.05 1.08
CA MET A 304 -15.63 6.42 0.65
C MET A 304 -15.38 7.29 1.88
N LEU A 305 -14.38 8.17 1.77
CA LEU A 305 -13.99 9.14 2.77
C LEU A 305 -13.90 10.49 2.07
N ILE A 306 -14.43 11.53 2.71
CA ILE A 306 -14.22 12.92 2.32
C ILE A 306 -13.10 13.42 3.20
N LEU A 307 -12.10 14.00 2.56
CA LEU A 307 -10.83 14.37 3.17
C LEU A 307 -10.63 15.86 2.88
N ASP A 308 -10.22 16.61 3.89
CA ASP A 308 -10.18 18.08 3.84
C ASP A 308 -8.96 18.61 3.05
N ASP A 309 -7.90 17.81 2.96
CA ASP A 309 -6.62 18.17 2.36
C ASP A 309 -6.21 17.26 1.20
N GLU A 310 -5.24 17.72 0.41
CA GLU A 310 -4.59 16.94 -0.64
C GLU A 310 -3.82 15.77 0.00
N ILE A 311 -4.25 14.55 -0.30
CA ILE A 311 -3.65 13.34 0.27
C ILE A 311 -2.54 12.86 -0.63
N ASP A 312 -1.38 12.62 -0.04
CA ASP A 312 -0.29 11.93 -0.73
C ASP A 312 -0.64 10.45 -0.93
N THR A 313 -0.33 9.88 -2.10
CA THR A 313 -0.66 8.47 -2.41
C THR A 313 0.03 7.48 -1.47
N ASP A 314 1.10 7.92 -0.82
CA ASP A 314 1.98 7.13 0.03
C ASP A 314 1.48 7.02 1.49
N CYS A 315 0.26 7.51 1.73
CA CYS A 315 -0.47 7.35 2.98
C CYS A 315 -1.00 5.92 3.22
N VAL A 316 -0.71 4.95 2.35
CA VAL A 316 -1.28 3.59 2.42
C VAL A 316 -0.20 2.56 2.69
N TYR A 317 -0.43 1.70 3.69
CA TYR A 317 0.39 0.50 3.89
C TYR A 317 -0.48 -0.71 4.24
N GLY A 318 -0.57 -1.66 3.30
CA GLY A 318 -1.35 -2.88 3.46
C GLY A 318 -2.84 -2.63 3.57
N SER A 319 -3.40 -2.82 4.77
CA SER A 319 -4.80 -2.53 5.09
C SER A 319 -4.97 -1.20 5.82
N ARG A 320 -3.91 -0.40 5.94
CA ARG A 320 -3.92 0.85 6.69
C ARG A 320 -3.85 2.05 5.77
N PHE A 321 -4.59 3.08 6.14
CA PHE A 321 -4.56 4.41 5.53
C PHE A 321 -4.27 5.44 6.62
N GLY A 322 -3.27 6.29 6.40
CA GLY A 322 -2.89 7.37 7.28
C GLY A 322 -3.43 8.71 6.78
N GLN A 323 -3.79 9.60 7.68
CA GLN A 323 -4.08 10.98 7.34
C GLN A 323 -3.68 11.93 8.48
N ILE A 324 -3.50 13.19 8.12
CA ILE A 324 -3.25 14.28 9.07
C ILE A 324 -4.61 14.88 9.43
N VAL A 325 -4.89 15.02 10.73
CA VAL A 325 -6.16 15.57 11.22
C VAL A 325 -5.94 16.72 12.19
N TYR A 326 -6.75 17.77 12.05
CA TYR A 326 -6.74 18.92 12.94
C TYR A 326 -7.95 18.87 13.88
N LYS A 327 -7.73 19.19 15.17
CA LYS A 327 -8.85 19.31 16.12
C LYS A 327 -9.57 20.63 15.88
N GLN A 328 -10.89 20.58 15.72
CA GLN A 328 -11.75 21.70 15.30
C GLN A 328 -11.68 22.96 16.19
N ASP A 329 -11.14 22.87 17.40
CA ASP A 329 -11.25 23.96 18.40
C ASP A 329 -10.01 24.84 18.55
N ALA A 330 -8.95 24.64 17.75
CA ALA A 330 -7.71 25.39 17.93
C ALA A 330 -7.06 25.77 16.60
N HIS A 331 -7.21 27.04 16.21
CA HIS A 331 -6.54 27.66 15.06
C HIS A 331 -5.00 27.58 15.09
N GLU A 332 -4.40 27.14 16.21
CA GLU A 332 -2.96 26.96 16.39
C GLU A 332 -2.59 25.55 16.86
N ALA A 333 -3.54 24.59 16.87
CA ALA A 333 -3.19 23.22 17.25
C ALA A 333 -2.35 22.57 16.16
N LEU A 334 -1.21 22.03 16.57
CA LEU A 334 -0.45 21.10 15.75
C LEU A 334 -1.32 19.87 15.40
N PRO A 335 -1.18 19.31 14.20
CA PRO A 335 -2.01 18.20 13.77
C PRO A 335 -1.75 16.91 14.55
N HIS A 336 -2.69 15.99 14.47
CA HIS A 336 -2.53 14.60 14.89
C HIS A 336 -2.39 13.70 13.66
N VAL A 337 -1.78 12.52 13.84
CA VAL A 337 -1.84 11.46 12.84
C VAL A 337 -2.99 10.54 13.18
N GLU A 338 -3.84 10.30 12.20
CA GLU A 338 -4.90 9.31 12.25
C GLU A 338 -4.57 8.15 11.33
N VAL A 339 -4.74 6.92 11.81
CA VAL A 339 -4.58 5.70 11.04
C VAL A 339 -5.88 4.90 11.05
N LEU A 340 -6.42 4.69 9.85
CA LEU A 340 -7.58 3.86 9.57
C LEU A 340 -7.10 2.46 9.16
N ASP A 341 -7.32 1.46 10.03
CA ASP A 341 -6.96 0.06 9.81
C ASP A 341 -8.21 -0.73 9.37
N PHE A 342 -8.25 -1.07 8.08
CA PHE A 342 -9.33 -1.82 7.43
C PHE A 342 -9.20 -3.34 7.58
N ASN A 343 -8.26 -3.84 8.40
CA ASN A 343 -8.18 -5.26 8.69
C ASN A 343 -9.42 -5.74 9.46
N MET A 344 -10.38 -6.31 8.73
CA MET A 344 -11.67 -6.79 9.21
C MET A 344 -11.59 -7.92 10.25
N SER A 345 -10.43 -8.59 10.38
CA SER A 345 -10.22 -9.59 11.42
C SER A 345 -10.03 -8.97 12.82
N ALA A 346 -9.62 -7.71 12.89
CA ALA A 346 -9.31 -7.02 14.13
C ALA A 346 -10.55 -6.51 14.90
N PRO A 347 -11.57 -5.89 14.28
CA PRO A 347 -12.79 -5.42 14.97
C PRO A 347 -13.55 -6.53 15.71
N ARG A 348 -13.65 -7.72 15.11
CA ARG A 348 -14.43 -8.85 15.68
C ARG A 348 -13.82 -9.41 16.96
N SER A 349 -12.51 -9.24 17.16
CA SER A 349 -11.84 -9.72 18.37
C SER A 349 -12.04 -8.77 19.56
N GLY A 350 -12.16 -7.45 19.33
CA GLY A 350 -12.32 -6.46 20.40
C GLY A 350 -13.66 -6.59 21.14
N LEU A 351 -14.75 -6.77 20.39
CA LEU A 351 -16.11 -6.93 20.93
C LEU A 351 -16.29 -8.19 21.80
N LEU A 352 -15.46 -9.22 21.61
CA LEU A 352 -15.57 -10.49 22.33
C LEU A 352 -14.58 -10.63 23.50
N CYS A 353 -13.54 -9.80 23.57
CA CYS A 353 -12.46 -9.93 24.56
C CYS A 353 -12.55 -8.93 25.73
N SER A 354 -13.58 -8.08 25.80
CA SER A 354 -13.64 -6.97 26.77
C SER A 354 -13.87 -7.35 28.23
N HIS A 355 -13.98 -8.63 28.58
CA HIS A 355 -14.41 -9.01 29.94
C HIS A 355 -13.28 -9.28 30.95
N ASP A 356 -12.05 -9.60 30.55
CA ASP A 356 -11.07 -10.17 31.49
C ASP A 356 -9.74 -9.41 31.64
N SER A 357 -9.53 -8.30 30.93
CA SER A 357 -8.30 -7.54 31.07
C SER A 357 -8.63 -6.09 31.42
N ALA A 358 -8.16 -5.63 32.58
CA ALA A 358 -8.15 -4.22 32.95
C ALA A 358 -7.30 -3.45 31.92
N MET A 359 -7.93 -3.05 30.83
CA MET A 359 -7.30 -2.17 29.86
C MET A 359 -7.14 -0.80 30.50
N ASP A 360 -5.95 -0.25 30.32
CA ASP A 360 -5.63 1.11 30.68
C ASP A 360 -6.65 2.05 30.03
N VAL A 361 -7.32 2.87 30.84
CA VAL A 361 -8.46 3.72 30.42
C VAL A 361 -8.05 4.65 29.29
N ASP A 362 -6.79 5.10 29.30
CA ASP A 362 -6.23 5.98 28.28
C ASP A 362 -6.08 5.30 26.91
N THR A 363 -5.88 3.97 26.88
CA THR A 363 -5.81 3.22 25.62
C THR A 363 -7.19 3.02 24.98
N VAL A 364 -8.25 2.91 25.79
CA VAL A 364 -9.62 2.70 25.30
C VAL A 364 -10.17 3.94 24.59
N LEU A 365 -9.68 5.13 24.93
CA LEU A 365 -10.15 6.39 24.33
C LEU A 365 -9.55 6.69 22.96
N ALA A 366 -8.40 6.10 22.61
CA ALA A 366 -7.70 6.41 21.36
C ALA A 366 -8.11 5.55 20.15
N THR A 367 -8.78 4.42 20.40
CA THR A 367 -9.17 3.47 19.36
C THR A 367 -10.70 3.42 19.21
N GLU A 368 -11.19 3.88 18.07
CA GLU A 368 -12.61 3.81 17.69
C GLU A 368 -12.81 2.71 16.64
N VAL A 369 -13.90 1.94 16.74
CA VAL A 369 -14.30 0.98 15.69
C VAL A 369 -15.48 1.59 14.94
N VAL A 370 -15.27 1.95 13.68
CA VAL A 370 -16.29 2.56 12.83
C VAL A 370 -16.95 1.45 12.02
N ILE A 371 -18.26 1.29 12.21
CA ILE A 371 -19.07 0.28 11.54
C ILE A 371 -20.20 0.90 10.71
N GLU A 372 -20.47 2.18 10.88
CA GLU A 372 -21.55 2.91 10.23
C GLU A 372 -21.21 3.12 8.76
N PRO A 373 -22.16 2.99 7.82
CA PRO A 373 -21.90 3.24 6.40
C PRO A 373 -21.57 4.73 6.14
N THR A 374 -20.78 5.01 5.11
CA THR A 374 -20.63 6.38 4.57
C THR A 374 -21.65 6.58 3.45
N THR A 375 -22.34 7.72 3.45
CA THR A 375 -23.17 8.15 2.32
C THR A 375 -22.55 9.41 1.73
N ILE A 376 -22.16 9.35 0.46
CA ILE A 376 -21.73 10.51 -0.32
C ILE A 376 -22.94 10.99 -1.10
N SER A 377 -23.42 12.19 -0.78
CA SER A 377 -24.60 12.73 -1.45
C SER A 377 -24.25 13.29 -2.83
N VAL A 378 -25.22 13.24 -3.75
CA VAL A 378 -25.08 13.87 -5.08
C VAL A 378 -24.78 15.35 -4.96
N GLU A 379 -25.44 16.03 -4.01
CA GLU A 379 -25.36 17.47 -3.84
C GLU A 379 -23.99 17.93 -3.31
N GLU A 380 -23.30 17.07 -2.55
CA GLU A 380 -22.04 17.41 -1.89
C GLU A 380 -20.85 17.40 -2.85
N LEU A 381 -20.72 16.38 -3.70
CA LEU A 381 -19.58 16.26 -4.62
C LEU A 381 -19.95 16.43 -6.09
N GLY A 382 -21.21 16.26 -6.49
CA GLY A 382 -21.63 16.28 -7.89
C GLY A 382 -21.03 15.16 -8.76
N LEU A 383 -20.30 14.21 -8.16
CA LEU A 383 -19.58 13.14 -8.86
C LEU A 383 -20.47 11.97 -9.29
N PHE A 384 -21.62 11.80 -8.63
CA PHE A 384 -22.50 10.65 -8.83
C PHE A 384 -23.90 11.09 -9.27
N THR A 385 -24.59 10.23 -10.02
CA THR A 385 -25.97 10.45 -10.46
C THR A 385 -27.01 10.16 -9.38
N SER A 386 -26.60 9.50 -8.30
CA SER A 386 -27.40 9.16 -7.12
C SER A 386 -26.50 9.07 -5.89
N ASP A 387 -27.06 9.20 -4.70
CA ASP A 387 -26.30 9.03 -3.46
C ASP A 387 -25.60 7.67 -3.44
N VAL A 388 -24.33 7.66 -3.04
CA VAL A 388 -23.53 6.45 -2.98
C VAL A 388 -23.30 6.07 -1.53
N VAL A 389 -23.81 4.90 -1.16
CA VAL A 389 -23.61 4.33 0.17
C VAL A 389 -22.53 3.26 0.10
N THR A 390 -21.48 3.41 0.91
CA THR A 390 -20.37 2.46 1.02
C THR A 390 -20.22 1.94 2.44
N TYR A 391 -19.78 0.69 2.55
CA TYR A 391 -19.65 -0.01 3.81
C TYR A 391 -18.42 -0.90 3.81
N LEU A 392 -17.42 -0.48 4.58
CA LEU A 392 -16.25 -1.27 4.93
C LEU A 392 -15.79 -0.81 6.32
N PRO A 393 -16.07 -1.59 7.38
CA PRO A 393 -15.67 -1.25 8.74
C PRO A 393 -14.16 -1.14 8.89
N TYR A 394 -13.74 -0.28 9.81
CA TYR A 394 -12.32 -0.10 10.13
C TYR A 394 -12.14 0.27 11.60
N ARG A 395 -10.89 0.15 12.05
CA ARG A 395 -10.44 0.69 13.31
C ARG A 395 -9.74 2.01 13.06
N ARG A 396 -10.18 3.05 13.75
CA ARG A 396 -9.59 4.37 13.73
C ARG A 396 -8.70 4.52 14.96
N ASN A 397 -7.45 4.91 14.77
CA ASN A 397 -6.51 5.22 15.86
C ASN A 397 -5.95 6.62 15.62
N ILE A 398 -5.84 7.42 16.67
CA ILE A 398 -5.29 8.78 16.59
C ILE A 398 -4.11 8.87 17.55
N THR A 399 -3.03 9.56 17.16
CA THR A 399 -1.89 9.78 18.04
C THR A 399 -2.30 10.60 19.27
N ASN A 400 -1.80 10.19 20.45
CA ASN A 400 -2.06 10.92 21.70
C ASN A 400 -1.29 12.26 21.78
N HIS A 401 -0.30 12.45 20.91
CA HIS A 401 0.51 13.66 20.84
C HIS A 401 0.30 14.34 19.50
N GLN A 402 0.32 15.67 19.53
CA GLN A 402 0.37 16.47 18.33
C GLN A 402 1.78 16.41 17.74
N LEU A 403 1.85 16.44 16.41
CA LEU A 403 3.09 16.36 15.67
C LEU A 403 3.16 17.57 14.74
N ASN A 404 4.33 18.18 14.61
CA ASN A 404 4.55 19.23 13.63
C ASN A 404 4.82 18.59 12.26
N ILE A 405 3.78 18.12 11.57
CA ILE A 405 3.88 17.39 10.30
C ILE A 405 3.04 18.06 9.21
N GLU A 406 3.56 18.01 7.98
CA GLU A 406 2.92 18.52 6.76
C GLU A 406 2.60 17.41 5.77
N ARG A 407 3.45 16.38 5.71
CA ARG A 407 3.21 15.18 4.89
C ARG A 407 3.38 13.92 5.70
N LEU A 408 2.68 12.87 5.29
CA LEU A 408 2.61 11.60 5.99
C LEU A 408 2.79 10.45 4.99
N MET A 409 3.60 9.47 5.35
CA MET A 409 3.75 8.22 4.64
C MET A 409 3.75 7.06 5.63
N LEU A 410 3.17 5.92 5.23
CA LEU A 410 3.13 4.74 6.09
C LEU A 410 4.15 3.69 5.63
N GLY A 411 5.02 3.28 6.55
CA GLY A 411 5.88 2.12 6.37
C GLY A 411 5.34 0.88 7.08
N GLU A 412 6.15 -0.17 7.16
CA GLU A 412 5.79 -1.43 7.79
C GLU A 412 5.68 -1.32 9.32
N GLU A 413 6.73 -0.79 9.94
CA GLU A 413 6.85 -0.57 11.40
C GLU A 413 7.06 0.92 11.72
N HIS A 414 6.88 1.81 10.73
CA HIS A 414 7.24 3.21 10.82
C HIS A 414 6.13 4.12 10.29
N ILE A 415 6.08 5.32 10.85
CA ILE A 415 5.42 6.47 10.24
C ILE A 415 6.53 7.41 9.78
N VAL A 416 6.55 7.75 8.50
CA VAL A 416 7.48 8.73 7.95
C VAL A 416 6.70 10.01 7.69
N ALA A 417 7.30 11.15 8.00
CA ALA A 417 6.65 12.44 7.84
C ALA A 417 7.64 13.51 7.42
N ILE A 418 7.15 14.51 6.69
CA ILE A 418 7.86 15.77 6.52
C ILE A 418 7.33 16.71 7.60
N ASN A 419 8.21 17.26 8.41
CA ASN A 419 7.81 18.18 9.47
C ASN A 419 7.53 19.60 8.92
N GLY A 420 6.96 20.48 9.75
CA GLY A 420 6.70 21.89 9.36
C GLY A 420 7.94 22.75 9.07
N TYR A 421 9.13 22.16 9.12
CA TYR A 421 10.40 22.77 8.72
C TYR A 421 10.96 22.17 7.42
N GLY A 422 10.21 21.28 6.76
CA GLY A 422 10.63 20.57 5.57
C GLY A 422 11.64 19.44 5.82
N SER A 423 11.92 19.09 7.08
CA SER A 423 12.82 17.98 7.41
C SER A 423 12.08 16.66 7.40
N LEU A 424 12.69 15.65 6.78
CA LEU A 424 12.18 14.29 6.77
C LEU A 424 12.48 13.63 8.12
N VAL A 425 11.44 13.10 8.77
CA VAL A 425 11.55 12.40 10.04
C VAL A 425 10.81 11.08 9.98
N TYR A 426 11.23 10.12 10.78
CA TYR A 426 10.44 8.91 10.99
C TYR A 426 10.27 8.56 12.46
N TYR A 427 9.15 7.90 12.74
CA TYR A 427 8.72 7.43 14.04
C TYR A 427 8.60 5.91 13.96
N ALA A 428 9.32 5.18 14.82
CA ALA A 428 9.11 3.75 14.97
C ALA A 428 7.86 3.49 15.83
N LEU A 429 7.10 2.45 15.47
CA LEU A 429 5.93 2.00 16.23
C LEU A 429 6.26 0.90 17.23
N ILE A 430 7.42 0.27 17.08
CA ILE A 430 7.91 -0.78 17.97
C ILE A 430 9.22 -0.30 18.59
N PRO A 431 9.30 -0.17 19.93
CA PRO A 431 10.54 0.19 20.60
C PRO A 431 11.64 -0.85 20.28
N SER A 432 12.88 -0.39 20.09
CA SER A 432 14.04 -1.28 20.02
C SER A 432 14.16 -2.06 21.33
N THR A 433 14.08 -3.39 21.25
CA THR A 433 14.26 -4.29 22.38
C THR A 433 15.71 -4.45 22.79
#